data_AF-A0A2H5AV72-F1
#
_entry.id   AF-A0A2H5AV72-F1
#
_cell.length_a   1.000
_cell.length_b   1.000
_cell.length_c   1.000
_cell.angle_alpha   90.00
_cell.angle_beta   90.00
_cell.angle_gamma   90.00
#
_symmetry.space_group_name_H-M   'P 1'
#
loop_
_entity.id
_entity.type
_entity.pdbx_description
1 polymer ?
#
loop_
_entity_poly.entity_id
_entity_poly.type
_entity_poly.pdbx_seq_one_letter_code
_entity_poly.pdbx_strand_id
1 'polypeptide(L)'
;MTLLNLPQNSVLLDLLREQGEPPRPTGLAYEGWELHTHPDLVERLEELAGDWPVLPTFGVPVLAAKGIAAVLALGTNSLLVRLPEAPPEALAPAAPRPPLTDPGQDWYAVSAWQSELHSTESARLLSEVVRHALSYAAGLSSDTTTDWRGRPVQTPPTAGGKAGAKRKKGKAEQRRPRHS
;
A
#
# COMPACT_ATOMS: atom_id res chain seq x y z
N MET A 1 7.62 -6.19 -5.67
CA MET A 1 7.99 -4.99 -4.88
C MET A 1 8.71 -5.51 -3.64
N THR A 2 9.77 -4.85 -3.16
CA THR A 2 10.51 -5.30 -1.97
C THR A 2 10.47 -4.22 -0.90
N LEU A 3 10.54 -4.62 0.37
CA LEU A 3 10.67 -3.67 1.47
C LEU A 3 12.06 -3.02 1.41
N LEU A 4 12.13 -1.69 1.45
CA LEU A 4 13.39 -0.96 1.34
C LEU A 4 13.98 -0.70 2.72
N ASN A 5 15.32 -0.70 2.82
CA ASN A 5 16.03 -0.29 4.04
C ASN A 5 16.03 1.24 4.17
N LEU A 6 14.88 1.78 4.57
CA LEU A 6 14.64 3.20 4.79
C LEU A 6 14.54 3.49 6.30
N PRO A 7 14.82 4.73 6.76
CA PRO A 7 14.67 5.09 8.17
C PRO A 7 13.31 4.70 8.76
N GLN A 8 12.24 4.86 7.98
CA GLN A 8 10.87 4.50 8.35
C GLN A 8 10.71 3.00 8.62
N ASN A 9 11.50 2.13 7.99
CA ASN A 9 11.40 0.69 8.18
C ASN A 9 12.46 0.13 9.15
N SER A 10 13.41 0.95 9.62
CA SER A 10 14.57 0.49 10.38
C SER A 10 14.19 -0.39 11.59
N VAL A 11 13.40 0.15 12.51
CA VAL A 11 12.93 -0.56 13.72
C VAL A 11 12.18 -1.84 13.38
N LEU A 12 11.34 -1.81 12.34
CA LEU A 12 10.61 -2.99 11.87
C LEU A 12 11.57 -4.05 11.32
N LEU A 13 12.49 -3.65 10.43
CA LEU A 13 13.43 -4.56 9.79
C LEU A 13 14.36 -5.20 10.79
N ASP A 14 14.78 -4.47 11.82
CA ASP A 14 15.61 -5.02 12.89
C ASP A 14 14.83 -6.07 13.70
N LEU A 15 13.59 -5.77 14.09
CA LEU A 15 12.71 -6.72 14.79
C LEU A 15 12.41 -7.98 13.95
N LEU A 16 12.13 -7.82 12.65
CA LEU A 16 11.85 -8.95 11.77
C LEU A 16 13.10 -9.79 11.52
N ARG A 17 14.28 -9.16 11.40
CA ARG A 17 15.54 -9.87 11.20
C ARG A 17 15.95 -10.68 12.43
N GLU A 18 15.68 -10.17 13.63
CA GLU A 18 15.89 -10.92 14.88
C GLU A 18 14.98 -12.14 15.00
N GLN A 19 13.79 -12.11 14.37
CA GLN A 19 12.84 -13.22 14.36
C GLN A 19 13.09 -14.23 13.24
N GLY A 20 13.68 -13.79 12.13
CA GLY A 20 13.84 -14.61 10.94
C GLY A 20 14.67 -15.86 11.19
N GLU A 21 14.02 -17.03 11.17
CA GLU A 21 14.68 -18.33 11.25
C GLU A 21 14.73 -19.02 9.87
N PRO A 22 15.80 -19.78 9.57
CA PRO A 22 15.81 -20.65 8.41
C PRO A 22 14.71 -21.73 8.55
N PRO A 23 14.06 -22.14 7.44
CA PRO A 23 12.95 -23.07 7.50
C PRO A 23 13.40 -24.43 8.06
N ARG A 24 12.71 -24.88 9.10
CA ARG A 24 12.90 -26.23 9.65
C ARG A 24 12.34 -27.29 8.69
N PRO A 25 12.83 -28.53 8.74
CA PRO A 25 12.35 -29.61 7.87
C PRO A 25 10.83 -29.89 7.97
N THR A 26 10.23 -29.58 9.11
CA THR A 26 8.79 -29.74 9.37
C THR A 26 8.03 -28.40 9.42
N GLY A 27 8.72 -27.28 9.22
CA GLY A 27 8.14 -25.94 9.25
C GLY A 27 7.55 -25.57 7.89
N LEU A 28 6.60 -24.63 7.91
CA LEU A 28 6.13 -24.03 6.67
C LEU A 28 7.17 -22.99 6.22
N ALA A 29 7.74 -23.20 5.05
CA ALA A 29 8.62 -22.22 4.45
C ALA A 29 7.79 -21.12 3.77
N TYR A 30 8.11 -19.87 4.06
CA TYR A 30 7.58 -18.70 3.39
C TYR A 30 8.73 -17.97 2.73
N GLU A 31 8.97 -18.29 1.45
CA GLU A 31 9.96 -17.64 0.58
C GLU A 31 11.37 -17.65 1.18
N GLY A 32 11.78 -18.84 1.66
CA GLY A 32 13.12 -19.10 2.19
C GLY A 32 13.29 -18.90 3.70
N TRP A 33 12.22 -18.53 4.42
CA TRP A 33 12.20 -18.36 5.88
C TRP A 33 11.16 -19.26 6.54
N GLU A 34 11.31 -19.57 7.82
CA GLU A 34 10.24 -20.20 8.60
C GLU A 34 9.06 -19.22 8.71
N LEU A 35 7.85 -19.69 8.41
CA LEU A 35 6.64 -18.87 8.52
C LEU A 35 6.32 -18.64 10.00
N HIS A 36 6.34 -17.38 10.43
CA HIS A 36 6.07 -16.99 11.82
C HIS A 36 4.60 -16.58 12.06
N THR A 37 3.73 -16.89 11.10
CA THR A 37 2.34 -16.49 11.05
C THR A 37 1.45 -17.67 10.66
N HIS A 38 0.25 -17.76 11.21
CA HIS A 38 -0.68 -18.83 10.85
C HIS A 38 -1.12 -18.69 9.37
N PRO A 39 -1.20 -19.78 8.58
CA PRO A 39 -1.62 -19.74 7.18
C PRO A 39 -2.93 -18.98 6.95
N ASP A 40 -3.96 -19.23 7.76
CA ASP A 40 -5.25 -18.52 7.69
C ASP A 40 -5.10 -17.00 7.82
N LEU A 41 -4.11 -16.51 8.58
CA LEU A 41 -3.86 -15.08 8.72
C LEU A 41 -3.14 -14.52 7.47
N VAL A 42 -2.35 -15.32 6.77
CA VAL A 42 -1.79 -14.96 5.46
C VAL A 42 -2.91 -14.80 4.45
N GLU A 43 -3.79 -15.79 4.34
CA GLU A 43 -4.95 -15.77 3.44
C GLU A 43 -5.88 -14.58 3.77
N ARG A 44 -6.10 -14.33 5.06
CA ARG A 44 -6.88 -13.18 5.51
C ARG A 44 -6.23 -11.86 5.11
N LEU A 45 -4.91 -11.72 5.21
CA LEU A 45 -4.22 -10.52 4.77
C LEU A 45 -4.32 -10.34 3.25
N GLU A 46 -4.21 -11.42 2.48
CA GLU A 46 -4.37 -11.41 1.01
C GLU A 46 -5.78 -10.96 0.60
N GLU A 47 -6.82 -11.45 1.28
CA GLU A 47 -8.21 -11.03 1.07
C GLU A 47 -8.36 -9.51 1.32
N LEU A 48 -7.80 -9.00 2.42
CA LEU A 48 -7.88 -7.59 2.78
C LEU A 48 -7.03 -6.69 1.86
N ALA A 49 -5.94 -7.22 1.30
CA ALA A 49 -5.04 -6.50 0.40
C ALA A 49 -5.67 -6.25 -0.99
N GLY A 50 -6.64 -7.08 -1.40
CA GLY A 50 -7.20 -7.05 -2.75
C GLY A 50 -6.11 -7.29 -3.80
N ASP A 51 -5.87 -6.30 -4.67
CA ASP A 51 -4.84 -6.41 -5.72
C ASP A 51 -3.40 -6.09 -5.23
N TRP A 52 -3.23 -5.75 -3.95
CA TRP A 52 -1.92 -5.36 -3.44
C TRP A 52 -1.06 -6.60 -3.14
N PRO A 53 0.20 -6.66 -3.62
CA PRO A 53 1.03 -7.82 -3.36
C PRO A 53 1.43 -7.92 -1.89
N VAL A 54 1.19 -9.09 -1.29
CA VAL A 54 1.74 -9.47 0.01
C VAL A 54 3.20 -9.88 -0.17
N LEU A 55 4.08 -9.24 0.59
CA LEU A 55 5.52 -9.42 0.52
C LEU A 55 6.01 -10.33 1.65
N PRO A 56 6.74 -11.41 1.34
CA PRO A 56 7.44 -12.18 2.36
C PRO A 56 8.63 -11.39 2.90
N THR A 57 8.67 -11.16 4.21
CA THR A 57 9.79 -10.45 4.87
C THR A 57 10.18 -11.18 6.14
N PHE A 58 11.30 -11.93 6.11
CA PHE A 58 11.79 -12.75 7.25
C PHE A 58 10.70 -13.67 7.83
N GLY A 59 9.94 -14.35 6.98
CA GLY A 59 8.87 -15.26 7.42
C GLY A 59 7.59 -14.57 7.87
N VAL A 60 7.50 -13.25 7.72
CA VAL A 60 6.31 -12.43 8.05
C VAL A 60 5.68 -11.87 6.76
N PRO A 61 4.36 -12.03 6.55
CA PRO A 61 3.64 -11.38 5.47
C PRO A 61 3.50 -9.87 5.70
N VAL A 62 3.90 -9.06 4.72
CA VAL A 62 3.93 -7.59 4.80
C VAL A 62 3.28 -6.94 3.59
N LEU A 63 2.43 -5.94 3.80
CA LEU A 63 2.01 -5.02 2.76
C LEU A 63 2.85 -3.74 2.82
N ALA A 64 3.27 -3.25 1.66
CA ALA A 64 4.11 -2.06 1.56
C ALA A 64 3.67 -1.13 0.42
N ALA A 65 3.89 0.17 0.61
CA ALA A 65 3.69 1.20 -0.40
C ALA A 65 4.96 2.05 -0.53
N LYS A 66 5.42 2.28 -1.77
CA LYS A 66 6.71 2.91 -2.08
C LYS A 66 7.91 2.39 -1.28
N GLY A 67 7.93 1.08 -1.01
CA GLY A 67 8.98 0.41 -0.25
C GLY A 67 8.90 0.62 1.27
N ILE A 68 7.87 1.30 1.79
CA ILE A 68 7.61 1.53 3.21
C ILE A 68 6.52 0.55 3.67
N ALA A 69 6.75 -0.16 4.78
CA ALA A 69 5.79 -1.11 5.34
C ALA A 69 4.55 -0.36 5.85
N ALA A 70 3.38 -0.93 5.57
CA ALA A 70 2.08 -0.41 5.96
C ALA A 70 1.32 -1.36 6.87
N VAL A 71 1.36 -2.66 6.57
CA VAL A 71 0.65 -3.70 7.35
C VAL A 71 1.53 -4.93 7.46
N LEU A 72 1.48 -5.63 8.58
CA LEU A 72 2.08 -6.94 8.74
C LEU A 72 1.20 -7.86 9.57
N ALA A 73 1.20 -9.13 9.19
CA ALA A 73 0.47 -10.19 9.87
C ALA A 73 1.40 -10.97 10.81
N LEU A 74 1.11 -10.99 12.10
CA LEU A 74 1.91 -11.68 13.12
C LEU A 74 1.09 -12.69 13.93
N GLY A 75 1.71 -13.84 14.20
CA GLY A 75 1.12 -14.88 15.03
C GLY A 75 -0.15 -15.45 14.40
N THR A 76 -1.23 -15.56 15.18
CA THR A 76 -2.47 -16.22 14.75
C THR A 76 -3.63 -15.27 14.50
N ASN A 77 -3.53 -14.02 14.95
CA ASN A 77 -4.67 -13.10 14.97
C ASN A 77 -4.34 -11.62 14.80
N SER A 78 -3.07 -11.22 14.74
CA SER A 78 -2.70 -9.81 14.89
C SER A 78 -2.29 -9.21 13.56
N LEU A 79 -2.94 -8.10 13.19
CA LEU A 79 -2.46 -7.20 12.15
C LEU A 79 -1.86 -5.98 12.84
N LEU A 80 -0.60 -5.67 12.54
CA LEU A 80 -0.05 -4.36 12.88
C LEU A 80 -0.23 -3.46 11.67
N VAL A 81 -0.86 -2.32 11.88
CA VAL A 81 -1.17 -1.33 10.85
C VAL A 81 -0.47 -0.02 11.17
N ARG A 82 0.19 0.56 10.17
CA ARG A 82 0.86 1.85 10.28
C ARG A 82 -0.10 2.97 9.90
N LEU A 83 -0.44 3.85 10.85
CA LEU A 83 -1.41 4.93 10.67
C LEU A 83 -0.97 6.19 11.43
N PRO A 84 -1.36 7.39 10.96
CA PRO A 84 -1.06 8.64 11.67
C PRO A 84 -1.91 8.82 12.95
N GLU A 85 -3.02 8.10 13.05
CA GLU A 85 -3.99 8.17 14.14
C GLU A 85 -4.48 6.76 14.46
N ALA A 86 -5.05 6.60 15.65
CA ALA A 86 -5.56 5.30 16.10
C ALA A 86 -6.65 4.76 15.15
N PRO A 87 -6.73 3.43 14.96
CA PRO A 87 -7.83 2.80 14.23
C PRO A 87 -9.20 3.13 14.86
N PRO A 88 -10.30 2.98 14.09
CA PRO A 88 -11.65 3.16 14.62
C PRO A 88 -11.90 2.33 15.88
N GLU A 89 -12.54 2.91 16.89
CA GLU A 89 -12.84 2.23 18.17
C GLU A 89 -13.69 0.96 18.01
N ALA A 90 -14.43 0.85 16.90
CA ALA A 90 -15.19 -0.35 16.55
C ALA A 90 -14.32 -1.58 16.27
N LEU A 91 -13.03 -1.40 15.96
CA LEU A 91 -12.10 -2.51 15.76
C LEU A 91 -11.51 -2.96 17.09
N ALA A 92 -11.66 -4.25 17.37
CA ALA A 92 -11.05 -4.89 18.52
C ALA A 92 -9.51 -4.76 18.45
N PRO A 93 -8.86 -4.22 19.50
CA PRO A 93 -7.41 -4.16 19.57
C PRO A 93 -6.82 -5.57 19.72
N ALA A 94 -5.60 -5.75 19.21
CA ALA A 94 -4.79 -6.93 19.50
C ALA A 94 -3.72 -6.59 20.54
N ALA A 95 -2.97 -7.61 20.99
CA ALA A 95 -1.88 -7.40 21.92
C ALA A 95 -0.83 -6.45 21.30
N PRO A 96 -0.35 -5.42 22.02
CA PRO A 96 0.68 -4.54 21.52
C PRO A 96 1.96 -5.33 21.24
N ARG A 97 2.78 -4.83 20.31
CA ARG A 97 4.05 -5.42 19.91
C ARG A 97 5.17 -4.37 20.01
N PRO A 98 5.75 -4.17 21.21
CA PRO A 98 6.90 -3.31 21.38
C PRO A 98 8.11 -3.80 20.57
N PRO A 99 9.00 -2.89 20.12
CA PRO A 99 8.89 -1.44 20.29
C PRO A 99 7.98 -0.76 19.25
N LEU A 100 7.43 -1.52 18.29
CA LEU A 100 6.67 -0.95 17.17
C LEU A 100 5.42 -0.22 17.64
N THR A 101 4.70 -0.76 18.62
CA THR A 101 3.47 -0.14 19.15
C THR A 101 3.73 0.74 20.37
N ASP A 102 4.96 1.18 20.60
CA ASP A 102 5.23 2.16 21.65
C ASP A 102 4.63 3.52 21.29
N PRO A 103 4.30 4.39 22.28
CA PRO A 103 3.73 5.70 21.99
C PRO A 103 4.58 6.52 21.01
N GLY A 104 3.94 7.02 19.94
CA GLY A 104 4.59 7.85 18.92
C GLY A 104 5.29 7.07 17.79
N GLN A 105 5.06 5.76 17.68
CA GLN A 105 5.64 4.92 16.61
C GLN A 105 4.68 4.66 15.43
N ASP A 106 3.49 5.27 15.42
CA ASP A 106 2.50 5.19 14.34
C ASP A 106 2.06 3.76 13.96
N TRP A 107 2.27 2.77 14.83
CA TRP A 107 1.77 1.40 14.66
C TRP A 107 0.73 1.05 15.70
N TYR A 108 -0.32 0.39 15.23
CA TYR A 108 -1.42 -0.08 16.05
C TYR A 108 -1.67 -1.56 15.79
N ALA A 109 -1.91 -2.33 16.84
CA ALA A 109 -2.25 -3.75 16.75
C ALA A 109 -3.78 -3.91 16.76
N VAL A 110 -4.33 -4.55 15.73
CA VAL A 110 -5.77 -4.86 15.62
C VAL A 110 -5.97 -6.34 15.37
N SER A 111 -7.10 -6.87 15.85
CA SER A 111 -7.48 -8.26 15.61
C SER A 111 -7.87 -8.47 14.13
N ALA A 112 -7.43 -9.55 13.51
CA ALA A 112 -7.79 -9.90 12.14
C ALA A 112 -9.23 -10.46 12.02
N TRP A 113 -9.77 -10.97 13.13
CA TRP A 113 -10.99 -11.78 13.14
C TRP A 113 -12.22 -11.02 13.64
N GLN A 114 -12.03 -9.96 14.43
CA GLN A 114 -13.10 -9.02 14.83
C GLN A 114 -14.39 -9.72 15.29
N SER A 115 -14.30 -10.56 16.31
CA SER A 115 -15.36 -11.49 16.75
C SER A 115 -16.68 -10.82 17.18
N GLU A 116 -16.66 -9.53 17.47
CA GLU A 116 -17.84 -8.75 17.90
C GLU A 116 -18.58 -8.10 16.72
N LEU A 117 -18.01 -8.14 15.52
CA LEU A 117 -18.56 -7.55 14.31
C LEU A 117 -19.13 -8.62 13.36
N HIS A 118 -20.12 -8.23 12.56
CA HIS A 118 -20.59 -9.08 11.48
C HIS A 118 -19.48 -9.24 10.42
N SER A 119 -19.32 -10.43 9.85
CA SER A 119 -18.20 -10.77 8.96
C SER A 119 -18.02 -9.80 7.77
N THR A 120 -19.12 -9.35 7.16
CA THR A 120 -19.06 -8.37 6.06
C THR A 120 -18.66 -6.97 6.52
N GLU A 121 -19.06 -6.58 7.72
CA GLU A 121 -18.71 -5.29 8.31
C GLU A 121 -17.24 -5.28 8.76
N SER A 122 -16.78 -6.35 9.40
CA SER A 122 -15.38 -6.49 9.79
C SER A 122 -14.45 -6.49 8.58
N ALA A 123 -14.77 -7.24 7.52
CA ALA A 123 -14.00 -7.22 6.29
C ALA A 123 -13.95 -5.81 5.69
N ARG A 124 -15.08 -5.10 5.61
CA ARG A 124 -15.13 -3.73 5.09
C ARG A 124 -14.24 -2.78 5.90
N LEU A 125 -14.36 -2.77 7.23
CA LEU A 125 -13.61 -1.88 8.11
C LEU A 125 -12.10 -2.19 8.07
N LEU A 126 -11.73 -3.47 8.10
CA LEU A 126 -10.33 -3.88 8.01
C LEU A 126 -9.74 -3.50 6.64
N SER A 127 -10.44 -3.73 5.53
CA SER A 127 -9.98 -3.32 4.20
C SER A 127 -9.82 -1.80 4.08
N GLU A 128 -10.70 -1.02 4.72
CA GLU A 128 -10.58 0.43 4.77
C GLU A 128 -9.34 0.88 5.55
N VAL A 129 -9.06 0.24 6.70
CA VAL A 129 -7.85 0.47 7.49
C VAL A 129 -6.59 0.08 6.74
N VAL A 130 -6.56 -1.07 6.06
CA VAL A 130 -5.44 -1.51 5.22
C VAL A 130 -5.16 -0.50 4.11
N ARG A 131 -6.20 -0.04 3.41
CA ARG A 131 -6.08 0.99 2.37
C ARG A 131 -5.55 2.31 2.94
N HIS A 132 -6.02 2.73 4.11
CA HIS A 132 -5.53 3.94 4.78
C HIS A 132 -4.06 3.82 5.15
N ALA A 133 -3.64 2.68 5.74
CA ALA A 133 -2.26 2.41 6.08
C ALA A 133 -1.33 2.45 4.85
N LEU A 134 -1.78 1.89 3.73
CA LEU A 134 -1.04 1.92 2.46
C LEU A 134 -0.92 3.34 1.90
N SER A 135 -2.00 4.12 1.95
CA SER A 135 -1.97 5.53 1.54
C SER A 135 -1.02 6.35 2.43
N TYR A 136 -1.05 6.11 3.74
CA TYR A 136 -0.19 6.79 4.68
C TYR A 136 1.28 6.43 4.47
N ALA A 137 1.61 5.14 4.36
CA ALA A 137 2.96 4.67 4.04
C ALA A 137 3.49 5.27 2.72
N ALA A 138 2.64 5.40 1.69
CA ALA A 138 3.01 6.09 0.46
C ALA A 138 3.31 7.59 0.67
N GLY A 139 2.58 8.25 1.58
CA GLY A 139 2.77 9.66 1.94
C GLY A 139 4.04 9.92 2.75
N LEU A 140 4.57 8.91 3.45
CA LEU A 140 5.85 8.98 4.15
C LEU A 140 7.07 8.96 3.21
N SER A 141 6.87 8.58 1.95
CA SER A 141 7.93 8.53 0.95
C SER A 141 8.19 9.93 0.38
N SER A 142 9.46 10.33 0.36
CA SER A 142 9.90 11.54 -0.33
C SER A 142 9.93 11.39 -1.86
N ASP A 143 9.75 10.17 -2.39
CA ASP A 143 9.76 9.91 -3.83
C ASP A 143 8.37 10.15 -4.45
N THR A 144 8.24 11.27 -5.15
CA THR A 144 7.05 11.64 -5.93
C THR A 144 7.11 11.11 -7.37
N THR A 145 8.23 10.54 -7.79
CA THR A 145 8.46 10.04 -9.15
C THR A 145 7.69 8.76 -9.43
N THR A 146 7.23 8.09 -8.37
CA THR A 146 6.65 6.76 -8.43
C THR A 146 5.23 6.79 -7.85
N ASP A 147 4.28 6.11 -8.51
CA ASP A 147 2.93 5.92 -8.00
C ASP A 147 2.93 5.02 -6.75
N TRP A 148 1.78 4.87 -6.12
CA TRP A 148 1.65 4.04 -4.91
C TRP A 148 1.96 2.55 -5.16
N ARG A 149 1.91 2.07 -6.41
CA ARG A 149 2.27 0.71 -6.83
C ARG A 149 3.76 0.54 -7.14
N GLY A 150 4.58 1.59 -7.05
CA GLY A 150 5.99 1.48 -7.42
C GLY A 150 6.25 1.66 -8.93
N ARG A 151 5.29 2.17 -9.72
CA ARG A 151 5.48 2.48 -11.15
C ARG A 151 5.85 3.94 -11.36
N PRO A 152 6.70 4.28 -12.35
CA PRO A 152 6.96 5.68 -12.68
C PRO A 152 5.65 6.42 -12.96
N VAL A 153 5.41 7.54 -12.28
CA VAL A 153 4.29 8.42 -12.59
C VAL A 153 4.50 8.92 -14.01
N GLN A 154 3.67 8.47 -14.94
CA GLN A 154 3.68 9.00 -16.29
C GLN A 154 3.38 10.50 -16.20
N THR A 155 4.35 11.33 -16.56
CA THR A 155 4.15 12.77 -16.67
C THR A 155 3.02 12.99 -17.68
N PRO A 156 1.95 13.73 -17.33
CA PRO A 156 0.94 14.06 -18.31
C PRO A 156 1.62 14.78 -19.48
N PRO A 157 1.29 14.45 -20.74
CA PRO A 157 1.88 15.12 -21.88
C PRO A 157 1.67 16.63 -21.71
N THR A 158 2.78 17.35 -21.66
CA THR A 158 2.79 18.80 -21.51
C THR A 158 1.93 19.36 -22.63
N ALA A 159 0.77 19.94 -22.27
CA ALA A 159 -0.08 20.65 -23.19
C ALA A 159 0.66 21.92 -23.66
N GLY A 160 1.56 21.74 -24.63
CA GLY A 160 2.24 22.81 -25.36
C GLY A 160 1.26 23.52 -26.28
N GLY A 161 0.42 24.36 -25.70
CA GLY A 161 -0.49 25.24 -26.43
C GLY A 161 0.19 26.52 -26.92
N LYS A 162 0.19 26.67 -28.26
CA LYS A 162 -0.02 27.89 -29.07
C LYS A 162 1.10 28.92 -29.31
N ALA A 163 1.41 29.09 -30.61
CA ALA A 163 1.39 30.35 -31.37
C ALA A 163 1.33 29.98 -32.87
N GLY A 164 0.52 30.50 -33.79
CA GLY A 164 -0.03 31.85 -33.95
C GLY A 164 0.55 32.49 -35.23
N ALA A 165 -0.04 32.26 -36.41
CA ALA A 165 0.06 33.04 -37.67
C ALA A 165 -0.48 32.16 -38.82
N LYS A 166 -1.26 32.58 -39.82
CA LYS A 166 -1.26 33.86 -40.54
C LYS A 166 -2.59 34.01 -41.29
N ARG A 167 -3.29 35.11 -41.05
CA ARG A 167 -4.28 35.70 -41.97
C ARG A 167 -3.56 36.14 -43.24
N LYS A 168 -4.08 35.82 -44.43
CA LYS A 168 -4.02 36.74 -45.59
C LYS A 168 -5.32 36.69 -46.40
N LYS A 169 -5.70 37.89 -46.82
CA LYS A 169 -6.93 38.37 -47.44
C LYS A 169 -6.57 38.73 -48.90
N GLY A 170 -7.42 38.40 -49.87
CA GLY A 170 -7.37 38.88 -51.26
C GLY A 170 -8.53 38.22 -52.00
N LYS A 171 -9.71 38.84 -52.18
CA LYS A 171 -10.12 40.03 -52.96
C LYS A 171 -10.08 39.79 -54.48
N ALA A 172 -11.31 39.72 -55.03
CA ALA A 172 -11.75 39.94 -56.42
C ALA A 172 -11.16 38.97 -57.47
N GLU A 173 -11.82 38.61 -58.58
CA GLU A 173 -12.72 39.40 -59.41
C GLU A 173 -13.34 38.50 -60.54
N GLN A 174 -14.56 38.84 -60.95
CA GLN A 174 -15.11 38.82 -62.32
C GLN A 174 -15.72 37.55 -62.98
N ARG A 175 -16.98 37.77 -63.45
CA ARG A 175 -17.56 37.47 -64.79
C ARG A 175 -18.06 36.03 -65.07
N ARG A 176 -19.23 35.77 -65.68
CA ARG A 176 -20.36 36.55 -66.26
C ARG A 176 -21.46 35.50 -66.68
N PRO A 177 -22.56 35.80 -67.41
CA PRO A 177 -23.93 35.37 -67.10
C PRO A 177 -24.55 34.37 -68.11
N ARG A 178 -25.83 33.99 -67.90
CA ARG A 178 -26.86 33.64 -68.92
C ARG A 178 -28.21 33.41 -68.19
N HIS A 179 -29.27 34.21 -68.38
CA HIS A 179 -30.31 34.13 -69.42
C HIS A 179 -30.61 32.66 -69.82
N SER A 180 -31.81 32.11 -69.62
CA SER A 180 -33.15 32.68 -69.83
C SER A 180 -34.18 32.14 -68.85
#